data_AF-A0A7S1D1B6-F1
#
_entry.id   AF-A0A7S1D1B6-F1
#
_cell.length_a   1.000
_cell.length_b   1.000
_cell.length_c   1.000
_cell.angle_alpha   90.00
_cell.angle_beta   90.00
_cell.angle_gamma   90.00
#
_symmetry.space_group_name_H-M   'P 1'
#
loop_
_entity.id
_entity.type
_entity.pdbx_description
1 polymer ?
#
loop_
_entity_poly.entity_id
_entity_poly.type
_entity_poly.pdbx_seq_one_letter_code
_entity_poly.pdbx_strand_id
1 'polypeptide(L)'
;AAVIRQLPATMMVDILVFYLILRALDTIEDDTTAFASHSIKVEHLVAYHKQSLTDPTYRLDGVGEGDEKRLLEQFPKCHAVYAKLQPASRRIIADICQRMATGMAEFVDKDMGQGTVDIPQYNRYCHFVAGLVGEGLSRLFSASGLEKPSFASELHLSDQMGLFLQKTNIIRDYLEDYVDGRAFWPQTVWKKYSKSGDLGYFSQLQEGGDGSIREVAIHCLNELVTDALELAPDCLAYMSKLQCYEIFRSV
;
A
#
# COMPACT_ATOMS: atom_id res chain seq x y z
N ALA A 1 0.91 12.66 -7.71
CA ALA A 1 -0.09 12.00 -8.58
C ALA A 1 -0.01 12.42 -10.06
N ALA A 2 1.18 12.36 -10.69
CA ALA A 2 1.30 12.70 -12.12
C ALA A 2 0.65 11.64 -13.04
N VAL A 3 0.68 10.38 -12.61
CA VAL A 3 0.12 9.24 -13.36
C VAL A 3 -1.40 9.25 -13.40
N ILE A 4 -2.08 9.67 -12.32
CA ILE A 4 -3.55 9.81 -12.30
C ILE A 4 -4.04 10.78 -13.37
N ARG A 5 -3.25 11.80 -13.72
CA ARG A 5 -3.61 12.77 -14.78
C ARG A 5 -3.55 12.18 -16.20
N GLN A 6 -2.97 10.99 -16.37
CA GLN A 6 -2.92 10.28 -17.65
C GLN A 6 -4.18 9.43 -17.88
N LEU A 7 -5.04 9.26 -16.86
CA LEU A 7 -6.29 8.52 -16.98
C LEU A 7 -7.34 9.31 -17.76
N PRO A 8 -8.30 8.60 -18.40
CA PRO A 8 -9.48 9.21 -18.99
C PRO A 8 -10.22 10.10 -17.99
N ALA A 9 -10.67 11.26 -18.45
CA ALA A 9 -11.36 12.24 -17.59
C ALA A 9 -12.59 11.66 -16.87
N THR A 10 -13.24 10.65 -17.46
CA THR A 10 -14.42 9.97 -16.91
C THR A 10 -14.16 9.14 -15.67
N MET A 11 -12.91 8.74 -15.39
CA MET A 11 -12.55 7.91 -14.24
C MET A 11 -11.47 8.54 -13.35
N MET A 12 -10.86 9.63 -13.79
CA MET A 12 -9.81 10.33 -13.05
C MET A 12 -10.27 10.72 -11.65
N VAL A 13 -11.51 11.19 -11.51
CA VAL A 13 -12.08 11.58 -10.20
C VAL A 13 -12.28 10.37 -9.31
N ASP A 14 -12.81 9.27 -9.85
CA ASP A 14 -13.00 8.01 -9.12
C ASP A 14 -11.67 7.50 -8.54
N ILE A 15 -10.61 7.47 -9.36
CA ILE A 15 -9.29 6.98 -8.94
C ILE A 15 -8.60 7.96 -8.00
N LEU A 16 -8.74 9.28 -8.21
CA LEU A 16 -8.23 10.29 -7.28
C LEU A 16 -8.87 10.15 -5.90
N VAL A 17 -10.19 10.01 -5.82
CA VAL A 17 -10.91 9.84 -4.56
C VAL A 17 -10.56 8.51 -3.91
N PHE A 18 -10.47 7.43 -4.70
CA PHE A 18 -10.01 6.13 -4.21
C PHE A 18 -8.63 6.23 -3.57
N TYR A 19 -7.67 6.86 -4.25
CA TYR A 19 -6.33 7.12 -3.72
C TYR A 19 -6.36 7.92 -2.42
N LEU A 20 -7.14 9.01 -2.35
CA LEU A 20 -7.19 9.85 -1.14
C LEU A 20 -7.83 9.13 0.05
N ILE A 21 -8.85 8.31 -0.17
CA ILE A 21 -9.46 7.49 0.89
C ILE A 21 -8.43 6.50 1.44
N LEU A 22 -7.72 5.80 0.55
CA LEU A 22 -6.73 4.83 0.99
C LEU A 22 -5.49 5.48 1.61
N ARG A 23 -5.06 6.64 1.11
CA ARG A 23 -3.96 7.42 1.72
C ARG A 23 -4.31 7.87 3.13
N ALA A 24 -5.54 8.32 3.38
CA ALA A 24 -5.98 8.67 4.73
C ALA A 24 -6.00 7.46 5.67
N LEU A 25 -6.36 6.27 5.16
CA LEU A 25 -6.26 5.02 5.91
C LEU A 25 -4.80 4.66 6.23
N ASP A 26 -3.90 4.78 5.24
CA ASP A 26 -2.45 4.58 5.36
C ASP A 26 -1.86 5.45 6.48
N THR A 27 -2.19 6.74 6.50
CA THR A 27 -1.74 7.69 7.53
C THR A 27 -2.16 7.30 8.95
N ILE A 28 -3.31 6.62 9.13
CA ILE A 28 -3.74 6.10 10.44
C ILE A 28 -2.90 4.89 10.84
N GLU A 29 -2.55 4.04 9.88
CA GLU A 29 -1.74 2.84 10.10
C GLU A 29 -0.29 3.19 10.44
N ASP A 30 0.32 4.06 9.61
CA ASP A 30 1.73 4.44 9.69
C ASP A 30 2.08 5.25 10.93
N ASP A 31 1.15 6.04 11.48
CA ASP A 31 1.43 6.90 12.63
C ASP A 31 1.62 6.07 13.91
N THR A 32 2.88 5.90 14.32
CA THR A 32 3.27 5.13 15.50
C THR A 32 3.07 5.89 16.82
N THR A 33 2.68 7.17 16.77
CA THR A 33 2.69 8.08 17.93
C THR A 33 1.32 8.62 18.32
N ALA A 34 0.37 8.70 17.38
CA ALA A 34 -0.91 9.37 17.61
C ALA A 34 -1.90 8.61 18.51
N PHE A 35 -1.70 7.31 18.70
CA PHE A 35 -2.62 6.47 19.48
C PHE A 35 -1.96 5.99 20.77
N ALA A 36 -2.70 6.05 21.88
CA ALA A 36 -2.20 5.64 23.20
C ALA A 36 -1.94 4.13 23.32
N SER A 37 -2.54 3.30 22.45
CA SER A 37 -2.33 1.86 22.39
C SER A 37 -2.65 1.29 21.01
N HIS A 38 -2.13 0.09 20.74
CA HIS A 38 -2.45 -0.69 19.54
C HIS A 38 -3.95 -0.99 19.43
N SER A 39 -4.62 -1.29 20.55
CA SER A 39 -6.07 -1.55 20.55
C SER A 39 -6.88 -0.36 20.07
N ILE A 40 -6.51 0.86 20.45
CA ILE A 40 -7.18 2.09 20.00
C ILE A 40 -6.93 2.29 18.50
N LYS A 41 -5.69 2.10 18.03
CA LYS A 41 -5.38 2.16 16.59
C LYS A 41 -6.23 1.15 15.80
N VAL A 42 -6.33 -0.09 16.26
CA VAL A 42 -7.16 -1.15 15.64
C VAL A 42 -8.64 -0.73 15.56
N GLU A 43 -9.19 -0.13 16.62
CA GLU A 43 -10.57 0.38 16.61
C GLU A 43 -10.77 1.45 15.53
N HIS A 44 -9.82 2.40 15.41
CA HIS A 44 -9.86 3.43 14.38
C HIS A 44 -9.76 2.85 12.97
N LEU A 45 -8.83 1.92 12.72
CA LEU A 45 -8.67 1.27 11.42
C LEU A 45 -9.95 0.52 11.02
N VAL A 46 -10.46 -0.39 11.87
CA VAL A 46 -11.64 -1.20 11.53
C VAL A 46 -12.89 -0.33 11.34
N ALA A 47 -13.04 0.72 12.14
CA ALA A 47 -14.15 1.66 12.01
C ALA A 47 -14.02 2.62 10.81
N TYR A 48 -12.80 2.83 10.29
CA TYR A 48 -12.50 3.84 9.27
C TYR A 48 -13.43 3.77 8.08
N HIS A 49 -13.57 2.60 7.44
CA HIS A 49 -14.40 2.45 6.24
C HIS A 49 -15.86 2.87 6.48
N LYS A 50 -16.42 2.54 7.65
CA LYS A 50 -17.81 2.85 8.00
C LYS A 50 -17.96 4.31 8.35
N GLN A 51 -17.05 4.85 9.16
CA GLN A 51 -17.13 6.24 9.60
C GLN A 51 -16.85 7.18 8.42
N SER A 52 -15.68 7.06 7.79
CA SER A 52 -15.21 7.97 6.73
C SER A 52 -16.11 7.97 5.49
N LEU A 53 -16.71 6.83 5.11
CA LEU A 53 -17.49 6.71 3.88
C LEU A 53 -19.00 6.90 4.09
N THR A 54 -19.49 6.99 5.33
CA THR A 54 -20.92 7.21 5.61
C THR A 54 -21.22 8.49 6.39
N ASP A 55 -20.27 8.98 7.19
CA ASP A 55 -20.40 10.24 7.90
C ASP A 55 -19.74 11.38 7.10
N PRO A 56 -20.52 12.35 6.58
CA PRO A 56 -19.98 13.47 5.81
C PRO A 56 -19.15 14.45 6.63
N THR A 57 -19.18 14.33 7.96
CA THR A 57 -18.43 15.18 8.89
C THR A 57 -17.19 14.50 9.46
N TYR A 58 -16.94 13.23 9.10
CA TYR A 58 -15.78 12.49 9.56
C TYR A 58 -14.49 13.26 9.28
N ARG A 59 -13.69 13.42 10.33
CA ARG A 59 -12.32 13.93 10.30
C ARG A 59 -11.56 13.34 11.48
N LEU A 60 -10.25 13.32 11.39
CA LEU A 60 -9.38 12.89 12.48
C LEU A 60 -8.27 13.93 12.66
N ASP A 61 -8.27 14.58 13.82
CA ASP A 61 -7.30 15.63 14.14
C ASP A 61 -6.08 15.02 14.84
N GLY A 62 -4.88 15.53 14.55
CA GLY A 62 -3.66 15.14 15.27
C GLY A 62 -3.04 13.79 14.88
N VAL A 63 -3.44 13.21 13.75
CA VAL A 63 -2.85 11.99 13.17
C VAL A 63 -2.11 12.34 11.88
N GLY A 64 -0.91 11.81 11.71
CA GLY A 64 -0.02 12.08 10.59
C GLY A 64 0.67 13.44 10.66
N GLU A 65 1.44 13.74 9.60
CA GLU A 65 2.17 15.00 9.45
C GLU A 65 1.88 15.69 8.09
N GLY A 66 2.21 16.97 7.98
CA GLY A 66 2.15 17.73 6.73
C GLY A 66 0.81 17.63 5.97
N ASP A 67 0.89 17.26 4.69
CA ASP A 67 -0.30 17.13 3.82
C ASP A 67 -1.17 15.92 4.17
N GLU A 68 -0.61 14.87 4.78
CA GLU A 68 -1.37 13.69 5.20
C GLU A 68 -2.26 13.99 6.41
N LYS A 69 -1.71 14.70 7.41
CA LYS A 69 -2.50 15.26 8.50
C LYS A 69 -3.64 16.14 7.98
N ARG A 70 -3.31 17.04 7.04
CA ARG A 70 -4.30 17.92 6.43
C ARG A 70 -5.40 17.13 5.72
N LEU A 71 -5.07 16.00 5.08
CA LEU A 71 -6.06 15.14 4.43
C LEU A 71 -7.07 14.59 5.45
N LEU A 72 -6.62 14.11 6.61
CA LEU A 72 -7.50 13.61 7.67
C LEU A 72 -8.34 14.72 8.33
N GLU A 73 -7.74 15.87 8.61
CA GLU A 73 -8.44 17.04 9.20
C GLU A 73 -9.48 17.64 8.24
N GLN A 74 -9.23 17.53 6.93
CA GLN A 74 -10.10 18.06 5.86
C GLN A 74 -10.85 16.95 5.11
N PHE A 75 -10.91 15.75 5.68
CA PHE A 75 -11.55 14.59 5.07
C PHE A 75 -13.01 14.80 4.60
N PRO A 76 -13.84 15.65 5.24
CA PRO A 76 -15.17 15.98 4.73
C PRO A 76 -15.20 16.45 3.26
N LYS A 77 -14.11 17.08 2.79
CA LYS A 77 -13.98 17.49 1.38
C LYS A 77 -13.81 16.28 0.45
N CYS A 78 -13.03 15.29 0.86
CA CYS A 78 -12.87 14.03 0.14
C CYS A 78 -14.22 13.28 0.10
N HIS A 79 -14.89 13.16 1.25
CA HIS A 79 -16.21 12.54 1.36
C HIS A 79 -17.24 13.19 0.43
N ALA A 80 -17.27 14.52 0.36
CA ALA A 80 -18.23 15.25 -0.48
C ALA A 80 -18.10 14.92 -1.98
N VAL A 81 -16.88 14.58 -2.44
CA VAL A 81 -16.66 14.10 -3.82
C VAL A 81 -17.02 12.62 -3.94
N TYR A 82 -16.58 11.79 -2.99
CA TYR A 82 -16.93 10.37 -2.91
C TYR A 82 -18.44 10.13 -3.01
N ALA A 83 -19.24 10.89 -2.24
CA ALA A 83 -20.70 10.75 -2.19
C ALA A 83 -21.39 11.01 -3.55
N LYS A 84 -20.73 11.74 -4.46
CA LYS A 84 -21.23 12.05 -5.81
C LYS A 84 -20.77 11.04 -6.87
N LEU A 85 -19.86 10.13 -6.53
CA LEU A 85 -19.42 9.08 -7.45
C LEU A 85 -20.56 8.11 -7.79
N GLN A 86 -20.40 7.46 -8.94
CA GLN A 86 -21.34 6.43 -9.38
C GLN A 86 -21.49 5.34 -8.31
N PRO A 87 -22.70 4.77 -8.11
CA PRO A 87 -22.92 3.74 -7.11
C PRO A 87 -21.98 2.52 -7.25
N ALA A 88 -21.58 2.17 -8.48
CA ALA A 88 -20.62 1.09 -8.72
C ALA A 88 -19.24 1.41 -8.13
N SER A 89 -18.68 2.58 -8.42
CA SER A 89 -17.40 3.03 -7.90
C SER A 89 -17.40 3.12 -6.38
N ARG A 90 -18.47 3.70 -5.79
CA ARG A 90 -18.60 3.77 -4.32
C ARG A 90 -18.58 2.40 -3.66
N ARG A 91 -19.27 1.40 -4.22
CA ARG A 91 -19.26 0.02 -3.69
C ARG A 91 -17.88 -0.61 -3.77
N ILE A 92 -17.15 -0.42 -4.87
CA ILE A 92 -15.79 -0.95 -5.04
C ILE A 92 -14.85 -0.31 -4.03
N ILE A 93 -14.84 1.02 -3.94
CA ILE A 93 -14.00 1.77 -3.00
C ILE A 93 -14.28 1.37 -1.56
N ALA A 94 -15.55 1.25 -1.16
CA ALA A 94 -15.92 0.86 0.19
C ALA A 94 -15.48 -0.57 0.54
N ASP A 95 -15.66 -1.53 -0.39
CA ASP A 95 -15.23 -2.91 -0.21
C ASP A 95 -13.71 -3.03 -0.05
N ILE A 96 -12.94 -2.37 -0.92
CA ILE A 96 -11.48 -2.36 -0.82
C ILE A 96 -11.02 -1.68 0.46
N CYS A 97 -11.55 -0.50 0.79
CA CYS A 97 -11.22 0.22 2.01
C CYS A 97 -11.47 -0.62 3.27
N GLN A 98 -12.60 -1.33 3.34
CA GLN A 98 -12.90 -2.24 4.45
C GLN A 98 -11.90 -3.40 4.56
N ARG A 99 -11.58 -4.05 3.44
CA ARG A 99 -10.65 -5.20 3.41
C ARG A 99 -9.22 -4.77 3.75
N MET A 100 -8.77 -3.63 3.22
CA MET A 100 -7.47 -3.04 3.55
C MET A 100 -7.38 -2.69 5.04
N ALA A 101 -8.38 -1.99 5.58
CA ALA A 101 -8.41 -1.61 6.98
C ALA A 101 -8.39 -2.82 7.93
N THR A 102 -9.12 -3.89 7.57
CA THR A 102 -9.12 -5.14 8.33
C THR A 102 -7.75 -5.82 8.26
N GLY A 103 -7.13 -5.85 7.08
CA GLY A 103 -5.79 -6.39 6.89
C GLY A 103 -4.72 -5.62 7.65
N MET A 104 -4.73 -4.29 7.59
CA MET A 104 -3.83 -3.41 8.35
C MET A 104 -3.97 -3.64 9.85
N ALA A 105 -5.20 -3.72 10.36
CA ALA A 105 -5.45 -4.02 11.77
C ALA A 105 -4.87 -5.38 12.21
N GLU A 106 -4.85 -6.40 11.34
CA GLU A 106 -4.21 -7.70 11.62
C GLU A 106 -2.70 -7.56 11.89
N PHE A 107 -2.04 -6.58 11.28
CA PHE A 107 -0.60 -6.37 11.39
C PHE A 107 -0.19 -5.40 12.52
N VAL A 108 -1.12 -4.63 13.08
CA VAL A 108 -0.85 -3.75 14.24
C VAL A 108 -0.44 -4.56 15.48
N ASP A 109 -1.06 -5.71 15.72
CA ASP A 109 -0.74 -6.56 16.88
C ASP A 109 0.45 -7.50 16.64
N LYS A 110 0.97 -7.57 15.41
CA LYS A 110 2.15 -8.38 15.09
C LYS A 110 3.41 -7.61 15.47
N ASP A 111 4.40 -8.32 15.99
CA ASP A 111 5.74 -7.75 16.19
C ASP A 111 6.41 -7.54 14.83
N MET A 112 6.25 -6.32 14.32
CA MET A 112 6.85 -5.83 13.09
C MET A 112 8.15 -5.08 13.34
N GLY A 113 8.64 -4.99 14.58
CA GLY A 113 9.82 -4.19 14.93
C GLY A 113 11.11 -4.64 14.23
N GLN A 114 11.11 -5.85 13.65
CA GLN A 114 12.21 -6.41 12.85
C GLN A 114 11.72 -6.96 11.50
N GLY A 115 10.60 -6.45 10.99
CA GLY A 115 10.01 -6.89 9.73
C GLY A 115 9.13 -8.13 9.87
N THR A 116 8.50 -8.53 8.76
CA THR A 116 7.61 -9.70 8.75
C THR A 116 8.38 -10.98 9.05
N VAL A 117 7.72 -11.97 9.65
CA VAL A 117 8.38 -13.22 10.06
C VAL A 117 9.01 -13.95 8.87
N ASP A 118 8.30 -14.04 7.75
CA ASP A 118 8.72 -14.78 6.56
C ASP A 118 8.14 -14.20 5.27
N ILE A 119 8.53 -14.77 4.12
CA ILE A 119 8.02 -14.38 2.79
C ILE A 119 6.49 -14.53 2.67
N PRO A 120 5.85 -15.60 3.16
CA PRO A 120 4.39 -15.67 3.21
C PRO A 120 3.71 -14.50 3.96
N GLN A 121 4.20 -14.11 5.13
CA GLN A 121 3.69 -12.95 5.86
C GLN A 121 4.00 -11.63 5.12
N TYR A 122 5.16 -11.54 4.47
CA TYR A 122 5.51 -10.41 3.61
C TYR A 122 4.53 -10.24 2.43
N ASN A 123 4.26 -11.33 1.72
CA ASN A 123 3.28 -11.36 0.64
C ASN A 123 1.86 -11.03 1.15
N ARG A 124 1.49 -11.54 2.34
CA ARG A 124 0.19 -11.25 2.96
C ARG A 124 0.05 -9.77 3.34
N TYR A 125 1.11 -9.15 3.88
CA TYR A 125 1.11 -7.71 4.14
C TYR A 125 0.93 -6.93 2.83
N CYS A 126 1.76 -7.22 1.82
CA CYS A 126 1.68 -6.58 0.51
C CYS A 126 0.32 -6.78 -0.18
N HIS A 127 -0.33 -7.93 -0.01
CA HIS A 127 -1.68 -8.18 -0.48
C HIS A 127 -2.66 -7.16 0.10
N PHE A 128 -2.66 -7.00 1.42
CA PHE A 128 -3.60 -6.09 2.07
C PHE A 128 -3.33 -4.63 1.72
N VAL A 129 -2.08 -4.18 1.68
CA VAL A 129 -1.80 -2.75 1.50
C VAL A 129 -1.71 -2.31 0.03
N ALA A 130 -1.50 -3.24 -0.91
CA ALA A 130 -1.33 -2.91 -2.33
C ALA A 130 -2.02 -3.87 -3.31
N GLY A 131 -2.03 -5.18 -3.03
CA GLY A 131 -2.72 -6.16 -3.87
C GLY A 131 -4.22 -5.87 -4.02
N LEU A 132 -4.88 -5.53 -2.90
CA LEU A 132 -6.27 -5.06 -2.88
C LEU A 132 -6.48 -3.76 -3.67
N VAL A 133 -5.48 -2.87 -3.72
CA VAL A 133 -5.53 -1.65 -4.53
C VAL A 133 -5.56 -2.00 -6.02
N GLY A 134 -4.73 -2.96 -6.45
CA GLY A 134 -4.75 -3.50 -7.80
C GLY A 134 -6.11 -4.10 -8.16
N GLU A 135 -6.73 -4.85 -7.25
CA GLU A 135 -8.09 -5.38 -7.42
C GLU A 135 -9.12 -4.24 -7.59
N GLY A 136 -9.06 -3.23 -6.73
CA GLY A 136 -9.93 -2.06 -6.77
C GLY A 136 -9.84 -1.31 -8.09
N LEU A 137 -8.62 -1.04 -8.55
CA LEU A 137 -8.37 -0.39 -9.84
C LEU A 137 -8.94 -1.22 -10.99
N SER A 138 -8.69 -2.52 -11.04
CA SER A 138 -9.22 -3.41 -12.09
C SER A 138 -10.74 -3.42 -12.15
N ARG A 139 -11.39 -3.42 -10.98
CA ARG A 139 -12.85 -3.32 -10.88
C ARG A 139 -13.37 -1.95 -11.30
N LEU A 140 -12.67 -0.86 -10.97
CA LEU A 140 -13.02 0.50 -11.43
C LEU A 140 -12.85 0.65 -12.94
N PHE A 141 -11.76 0.10 -13.50
CA PHE A 141 -11.51 0.09 -14.95
C PHE A 141 -12.64 -0.60 -15.69
N SER A 142 -13.03 -1.78 -15.22
CA SER A 142 -14.16 -2.52 -15.78
C SER A 142 -15.50 -1.80 -15.60
N ALA A 143 -15.77 -1.25 -14.41
CA ALA A 143 -17.00 -0.53 -14.11
C ALA A 143 -17.17 0.76 -14.93
N SER A 144 -16.07 1.37 -15.38
CA SER A 144 -16.11 2.53 -16.27
C SER A 144 -16.57 2.21 -17.70
N GLY A 145 -16.58 0.92 -18.07
CA GLY A 145 -16.87 0.46 -19.44
C GLY A 145 -15.68 0.62 -20.41
N LEU A 146 -14.53 1.09 -19.94
CA LEU A 146 -13.32 1.26 -20.74
C LEU A 146 -12.50 -0.04 -20.88
N GLU A 147 -12.71 -0.98 -19.95
CA GLU A 147 -12.13 -2.33 -20.00
C GLU A 147 -13.22 -3.40 -20.00
N LYS A 148 -12.87 -4.63 -20.41
CA LYS A 148 -13.81 -5.76 -20.45
C LYS A 148 -14.41 -6.04 -19.06
N PRO A 149 -15.68 -6.48 -18.98
CA PRO A 149 -16.26 -6.98 -17.73
C PRO A 149 -15.43 -8.07 -17.04
N SER A 150 -14.78 -8.93 -17.83
CA SER A 150 -13.92 -10.01 -17.32
C SER A 150 -12.69 -9.50 -16.58
N PHE A 151 -12.23 -8.26 -16.86
CA PHE A 151 -11.03 -7.70 -16.24
C PHE A 151 -11.20 -7.50 -14.73
N ALA A 152 -12.43 -7.22 -14.27
CA ALA A 152 -12.76 -7.15 -12.84
C ALA A 152 -12.55 -8.48 -12.09
N SER A 153 -12.44 -9.60 -12.81
CA SER A 153 -12.26 -10.94 -12.24
C SER A 153 -10.81 -11.45 -12.35
N GLU A 154 -9.88 -10.65 -12.87
CA GLU A 154 -8.45 -10.98 -12.95
C GLU A 154 -7.76 -10.77 -11.58
N LEU A 155 -8.33 -11.34 -10.51
CA LEU A 155 -7.95 -11.07 -9.12
C LEU A 155 -6.47 -11.40 -8.85
N HIS A 156 -6.00 -12.55 -9.35
CA HIS A 156 -4.60 -12.97 -9.21
C HIS A 156 -3.65 -11.96 -9.84
N LEU A 157 -3.83 -11.64 -11.12
CA LEU A 157 -2.95 -10.71 -11.83
C LEU A 157 -3.00 -9.29 -11.24
N SER A 158 -4.17 -8.85 -10.80
CA SER A 158 -4.36 -7.57 -10.11
C SER A 158 -3.56 -7.51 -8.80
N ASP A 159 -3.61 -8.59 -8.03
CA ASP A 159 -2.87 -8.74 -6.80
C ASP A 159 -1.36 -8.72 -7.04
N GLN A 160 -0.87 -9.50 -8.01
CA GLN A 160 0.56 -9.55 -8.35
C GLN A 160 1.12 -8.18 -8.78
N MET A 161 0.34 -7.39 -9.52
CA MET A 161 0.72 -6.02 -9.88
C MET A 161 0.88 -5.13 -8.64
N GLY A 162 -0.07 -5.20 -7.69
CA GLY A 162 0.01 -4.47 -6.43
C GLY A 162 1.22 -4.90 -5.58
N LEU A 163 1.44 -6.21 -5.45
CA LEU A 163 2.60 -6.76 -4.75
C LEU A 163 3.92 -6.26 -5.35
N PHE A 164 4.05 -6.25 -6.69
CA PHE A 164 5.29 -5.85 -7.34
C PHE A 164 5.66 -4.40 -7.04
N LEU A 165 4.68 -3.50 -7.10
CA LEU A 165 4.86 -2.10 -6.74
C LEU A 165 5.21 -1.93 -5.25
N GLN A 166 4.50 -2.65 -4.37
CA GLN A 166 4.73 -2.52 -2.93
C GLN A 166 6.09 -3.06 -2.50
N LYS A 167 6.49 -4.24 -3.02
CA LYS A 167 7.80 -4.80 -2.74
C LYS A 167 8.91 -3.86 -3.20
N THR A 168 8.75 -3.26 -4.38
CA THR A 168 9.71 -2.27 -4.90
C THR A 168 9.84 -1.06 -3.98
N ASN A 169 8.73 -0.53 -3.46
CA ASN A 169 8.75 0.58 -2.50
C ASN A 169 9.43 0.17 -1.18
N ILE A 170 9.01 -0.95 -0.57
CA ILE A 170 9.59 -1.47 0.69
C ILE A 170 11.11 -1.72 0.56
N ILE A 171 11.56 -2.20 -0.60
CA ILE A 171 13.00 -2.41 -0.85
C ILE A 171 13.74 -1.07 -0.94
N ARG A 172 13.17 -0.09 -1.65
CA ARG A 172 13.77 1.24 -1.84
C ARG A 172 13.81 2.05 -0.55
N ASP A 173 12.74 2.02 0.23
CA ASP A 173 12.48 2.94 1.34
C ASP A 173 13.01 2.42 2.70
N TYR A 174 13.71 1.28 2.69
CA TYR A 174 14.26 0.60 3.87
C TYR A 174 14.84 1.53 4.95
N LEU A 175 15.71 2.47 4.58
CA LEU A 175 16.39 3.32 5.55
C LEU A 175 15.43 4.35 6.18
N GLU A 176 14.51 4.89 5.38
CA GLU A 176 13.48 5.83 5.84
C GLU A 176 12.54 5.12 6.81
N ASP A 177 12.00 3.97 6.40
CA ASP A 177 11.12 3.14 7.24
C ASP A 177 11.79 2.78 8.56
N TYR A 178 13.06 2.33 8.52
CA TYR A 178 13.77 1.93 9.73
C TYR A 178 14.02 3.09 10.69
N VAL A 179 14.32 4.29 10.17
CA VAL A 179 14.49 5.50 10.98
C VAL A 179 13.16 5.92 11.64
N ASP A 180 12.05 5.73 10.94
CA ASP A 180 10.69 5.97 11.46
C ASP A 180 10.18 4.87 12.40
N GLY A 181 11.01 3.86 12.70
CA GLY A 181 10.67 2.75 13.58
C GLY A 181 9.77 1.69 12.92
N ARG A 182 9.70 1.68 11.59
CA ARG A 182 8.96 0.71 10.77
C ARG A 182 9.94 -0.29 10.15
N ALA A 183 9.50 -1.53 9.98
CA ALA A 183 10.31 -2.55 9.33
C ALA A 183 9.40 -3.54 8.61
N PHE A 184 9.75 -3.88 7.37
CA PHE A 184 8.91 -4.74 6.52
C PHE A 184 9.66 -5.92 5.90
N TRP A 185 11.00 -5.85 5.81
CA TRP A 185 11.78 -6.91 5.18
C TRP A 185 11.60 -8.25 5.92
N PRO A 186 11.40 -9.37 5.20
CA PRO A 186 11.15 -10.66 5.82
C PRO A 186 12.37 -11.18 6.58
N GLN A 187 12.18 -11.56 7.85
CA GLN A 187 13.23 -12.05 8.74
C GLN A 187 13.94 -13.29 8.19
N THR A 188 13.20 -14.19 7.53
CA THR A 188 13.80 -15.36 6.85
C THR A 188 14.83 -15.01 5.78
N VAL A 189 14.79 -13.80 5.20
CA VAL A 189 15.76 -13.33 4.21
C VAL A 189 16.90 -12.60 4.90
N TRP A 190 16.61 -11.50 5.59
CA TRP A 190 17.66 -10.61 6.08
C TRP A 190 18.53 -11.24 7.17
N LYS A 191 18.01 -12.19 7.96
CA LYS A 191 18.79 -12.92 8.98
C LYS A 191 19.91 -13.78 8.40
N LYS A 192 19.86 -14.14 7.10
CA LYS A 192 20.96 -14.84 6.42
C LYS A 192 22.21 -13.96 6.29
N TYR A 193 22.02 -12.65 6.31
CA TYR A 193 23.02 -11.64 5.97
C TYR A 193 23.39 -10.76 7.17
N SER A 194 22.45 -10.50 8.09
CA SER A 194 22.74 -9.69 9.29
C SER A 194 23.61 -10.45 10.30
N LYS A 195 24.80 -9.92 10.58
CA LYS A 195 25.71 -10.49 11.59
C LYS A 195 25.33 -10.13 13.02
N SER A 196 24.66 -8.99 13.23
CA SER A 196 24.22 -8.55 14.56
C SER A 196 22.89 -9.20 14.98
N GLY A 197 22.18 -9.82 14.06
CA GLY A 197 20.89 -10.46 14.33
C GLY A 197 19.70 -9.50 14.33
N ASP A 198 19.92 -8.24 13.97
CA ASP A 198 18.89 -7.22 13.78
C ASP A 198 18.90 -6.66 12.35
N LEU A 199 17.74 -6.18 11.91
CA LEU A 199 17.57 -5.58 10.59
C LEU A 199 18.33 -4.23 10.47
N GLY A 200 18.53 -3.52 11.57
CA GLY A 200 19.28 -2.27 11.63
C GLY A 200 20.76 -2.41 11.30
N TYR A 201 21.29 -3.63 11.21
CA TYR A 201 22.64 -3.92 10.74
C TYR A 201 22.99 -3.19 9.43
N PHE A 202 22.05 -3.12 8.48
CA PHE A 202 22.28 -2.52 7.17
C PHE A 202 22.17 -0.99 7.15
N SER A 203 21.71 -0.33 8.23
CA SER A 203 21.70 1.14 8.31
C SER A 203 23.06 1.73 8.71
N GLN A 204 23.98 0.90 9.19
CA GLN A 204 25.31 1.29 9.68
C GLN A 204 26.34 1.46 8.55
N LEU A 205 25.90 1.58 7.30
CA LEU A 205 26.75 1.82 6.14
C LEU A 205 27.37 3.22 6.21
N GLN A 206 28.46 3.38 6.96
CA GLN A 206 29.17 4.67 6.99
C GLN A 206 29.84 4.94 5.64
N GLU A 207 29.78 6.20 5.18
CA GLU A 207 30.61 6.68 4.06
C GLU A 207 32.10 6.53 4.45
N GLY A 208 32.77 5.55 3.85
CA GLY A 208 34.17 5.19 4.16
C GLY A 208 34.35 3.99 5.10
N GLY A 209 33.26 3.31 5.49
CA GLY A 209 33.29 2.11 6.33
C GLY A 209 33.76 0.84 5.62
N ASP A 210 34.10 -0.18 6.42
CA ASP A 210 34.56 -1.50 6.00
C ASP A 210 33.68 -2.10 4.89
N GLY A 211 34.31 -2.47 3.76
CA GLY A 211 33.64 -3.00 2.56
C GLY A 211 32.80 -4.26 2.80
N SER A 212 32.91 -4.88 3.98
CA SER A 212 32.21 -6.11 4.35
C SER A 212 30.70 -5.95 4.63
N ILE A 213 30.24 -4.87 5.28
CA ILE A 213 28.79 -4.68 5.56
C ILE A 213 28.05 -4.34 4.27
N ARG A 214 28.64 -3.46 3.46
CA ARG A 214 28.06 -3.04 2.17
C ARG A 214 27.87 -4.21 1.23
N GLU A 215 28.87 -5.07 1.10
CA GLU A 215 28.79 -6.26 0.25
C GLU A 215 27.65 -7.19 0.69
N VAL A 216 27.57 -7.48 1.99
CA VAL A 216 26.53 -8.34 2.55
C VAL A 216 25.13 -7.71 2.46
N ALA A 217 25.02 -6.39 2.64
CA ALA A 217 23.79 -5.64 2.41
C ALA A 217 23.32 -5.74 0.95
N ILE A 218 24.24 -5.64 -0.02
CA ILE A 218 23.93 -5.81 -1.45
C ILE A 218 23.45 -7.23 -1.74
N HIS A 219 24.02 -8.25 -1.10
CA HIS A 219 23.53 -9.63 -1.26
C HIS A 219 22.10 -9.80 -0.72
N CYS A 220 21.80 -9.26 0.47
CA CYS A 220 20.43 -9.25 1.00
C CYS A 220 19.46 -8.51 0.07
N LEU A 221 19.87 -7.33 -0.40
CA LEU A 221 19.10 -6.52 -1.34
C LEU A 221 18.81 -7.29 -2.63
N ASN A 222 19.80 -7.98 -3.20
CA ASN A 222 19.63 -8.75 -4.42
C ASN A 222 18.65 -9.92 -4.24
N GLU A 223 18.62 -10.57 -3.07
CA GLU A 223 17.62 -11.62 -2.80
C GLU A 223 16.20 -11.05 -2.77
N LEU A 224 15.98 -9.89 -2.13
CA LEU A 224 14.68 -9.22 -2.11
C LEU A 224 14.26 -8.70 -3.48
N VAL A 225 15.21 -8.15 -4.25
CA VAL A 225 14.97 -7.75 -5.65
C VAL A 225 14.60 -8.96 -6.49
N THR A 226 15.23 -10.12 -6.27
CA THR A 226 14.89 -11.35 -6.97
C THR A 226 13.46 -11.79 -6.63
N ASP A 227 13.08 -11.80 -5.35
CA ASP A 227 11.71 -12.10 -4.89
C ASP A 227 10.66 -11.14 -5.48
N ALA A 228 10.98 -9.85 -5.64
CA ALA A 228 10.09 -8.92 -6.34
C ALA A 228 10.00 -9.23 -7.85
N LEU A 229 11.11 -9.53 -8.51
CA LEU A 229 11.15 -9.80 -9.95
C LEU A 229 10.42 -11.09 -10.35
N GLU A 230 10.19 -12.03 -9.43
CA GLU A 230 9.32 -13.20 -9.66
C GLU A 230 7.89 -12.81 -10.06
N LEU A 231 7.44 -11.61 -9.70
CA LEU A 231 6.10 -11.09 -10.02
C LEU A 231 6.00 -10.47 -11.42
N ALA A 232 7.14 -10.17 -12.06
CA ALA A 232 7.19 -9.46 -13.34
C ALA A 232 6.42 -10.16 -14.49
N PRO A 233 6.47 -11.50 -14.65
CA PRO A 233 5.69 -12.18 -15.68
C PRO A 233 4.18 -11.94 -15.56
N ASP A 234 3.65 -12.00 -14.33
CA ASP A 234 2.22 -11.76 -14.08
C ASP A 234 1.86 -10.29 -14.27
N CYS A 235 2.76 -9.36 -13.94
CA CYS A 235 2.58 -7.93 -14.24
C CYS A 235 2.49 -7.67 -15.76
N LEU A 236 3.36 -8.31 -16.55
CA LEU A 236 3.31 -8.23 -18.01
C LEU A 236 2.03 -8.86 -18.56
N ALA A 237 1.59 -9.99 -18.00
CA ALA A 237 0.33 -10.63 -18.37
C ALA A 237 -0.88 -9.72 -18.05
N TYR A 238 -0.89 -9.06 -16.89
CA TYR A 238 -1.90 -8.06 -16.52
C TYR A 238 -1.96 -6.93 -17.55
N MET A 239 -0.82 -6.28 -17.84
CA MET A 239 -0.75 -5.17 -18.78
C MET A 239 -1.16 -5.56 -20.20
N SER A 240 -0.86 -6.81 -20.62
CA SER A 240 -1.24 -7.32 -21.94
C SER A 240 -2.76 -7.45 -22.15
N LYS A 241 -3.54 -7.47 -21.06
CA LYS A 241 -5.00 -7.63 -21.09
C LYS A 241 -5.74 -6.29 -21.17
N LEU A 242 -5.07 -5.17 -20.90
CA LEU A 242 -5.66 -3.83 -20.97
C LEU A 242 -5.91 -3.43 -22.43
N GLN A 243 -7.07 -2.80 -22.68
CA GLN A 243 -7.49 -2.37 -24.01
C GLN A 243 -7.47 -0.85 -24.16
N CYS A 244 -7.76 -0.12 -23.09
CA CYS A 244 -7.75 1.33 -23.08
C CYS A 244 -6.31 1.83 -22.94
N TYR A 245 -5.82 2.53 -23.96
CA TYR A 245 -4.44 3.05 -24.00
C TYR A 245 -4.11 4.00 -22.84
N GLU A 246 -5.05 4.86 -22.45
CA GLU A 246 -4.86 5.79 -21.33
C GLU A 246 -4.77 5.06 -19.98
N ILE A 247 -5.53 3.97 -19.81
CA ILE A 247 -5.41 3.09 -18.64
C ILE A 247 -4.07 2.34 -18.67
N PHE A 248 -3.69 1.77 -19.81
CA PHE A 248 -2.41 1.08 -19.98
C PHE A 248 -1.22 1.98 -19.60
N ARG A 249 -1.24 3.26 -19.99
CA ARG A 249 -0.18 4.22 -19.63
C ARG A 249 -0.15 4.62 -18.15
N SER A 250 -1.24 4.38 -17.44
CA SER A 250 -1.39 4.74 -16.03
C SER A 250 -0.93 3.64 -15.06
N VAL A 251 -0.68 2.44 -15.59
CA VAL A 251 -0.17 1.26 -14.88
C VAL A 251 1.34 1.19 -15.10
#